data_AF-A0A383DX87-F1
#
_entry.id   AF-A0A383DX87-F1
#
_cell.length_a   1.000
_cell.length_b   1.000
_cell.length_c   1.000
_cell.angle_alpha   90.00
_cell.angle_beta   90.00
_cell.angle_gamma   90.00
#
_symmetry.space_group_name_H-M   'P 1'
#
loop_
_entity.id
_entity.type
_entity.pdbx_description
1 polymer ?
#
loop_
_entity_poly.entity_id
_entity_poly.type
_entity_poly.pdbx_seq_one_letter_code
_entity_poly.pdbx_strand_id
1 'polypeptide(L)'
;YLDRNSLHVELLGRGVAWLDTGTHKSLLEAGMFIETIESRQGLKVACIEEIAYRNRFITKKQLMKLINKSPNNEYGMYLKTLI
;
A
#
# COMPACT_ATOMS: atom_id res chain seq x y z
N TYR A 1 -17.74 18.46 15.06
CA TYR A 1 -17.58 17.12 15.69
C TYR A 1 -17.21 17.27 17.16
N LEU A 2 -16.17 18.05 17.49
CA LEU A 2 -15.79 18.33 18.88
C LEU A 2 -16.94 18.97 19.68
N ASP A 3 -17.49 20.11 19.24
CA ASP A 3 -18.61 20.79 19.94
C ASP A 3 -19.91 19.97 19.99
N ARG A 4 -20.05 18.98 19.10
CA ARG A 4 -21.18 18.03 19.06
C ARG A 4 -20.88 16.75 19.86
N ASN A 5 -19.78 16.72 20.60
CA ASN A 5 -19.26 15.57 21.35
C ASN A 5 -19.21 14.26 20.56
N SER A 6 -18.95 14.36 19.26
CA SER A 6 -18.96 13.25 18.30
C SER A 6 -17.60 13.05 17.63
N LEU A 7 -16.54 13.68 18.17
CA LEU A 7 -15.16 13.50 17.73
C LEU A 7 -14.53 12.32 18.48
N HIS A 8 -13.91 11.41 17.73
CA HIS A 8 -13.12 10.32 18.27
C HIS A 8 -11.67 10.50 17.81
N VAL A 9 -10.71 10.17 18.69
CA VAL A 9 -9.28 10.25 18.41
C VAL A 9 -8.65 8.90 18.70
N GLU A 10 -7.89 8.40 17.73
CA GLU A 10 -7.06 7.21 17.86
C GLU A 10 -5.59 7.61 17.92
N LEU A 11 -4.87 7.10 18.92
CA LEU A 11 -3.45 7.38 19.09
C LEU A 11 -2.61 6.40 18.26
N LEU A 12 -1.85 6.92 17.31
CA LEU A 12 -0.85 6.14 16.61
C LEU A 12 0.40 5.99 17.49
N GLY A 13 0.52 4.81 18.12
CA GLY A 13 1.63 4.49 19.02
C GLY A 13 2.95 4.21 18.31
N ARG A 14 3.97 3.88 19.11
CA ARG A 14 5.28 3.47 18.61
C ARG A 14 5.17 2.25 17.69
N GLY A 15 5.94 2.27 16.59
CA GLY A 15 5.92 1.23 15.56
C GLY A 15 5.07 1.60 14.33
N VAL A 16 4.27 2.66 14.40
CA VAL A 16 3.58 3.23 13.24
C VAL A 16 4.46 4.28 12.56
N ALA A 17 4.55 4.24 11.24
CA ALA A 17 5.15 5.29 10.44
C ALA A 17 4.06 6.20 9.86
N TRP A 18 4.15 7.50 10.15
CA TRP A 18 3.36 8.53 9.50
C TRP A 18 4.32 9.45 8.73
N LEU A 19 4.28 9.35 7.41
CA LEU A 19 5.23 10.02 6.51
C LEU A 19 4.62 11.29 5.93
N ASP A 20 5.41 12.36 5.86
CA ASP A 20 5.03 13.63 5.25
C ASP A 20 5.64 13.77 3.85
N THR A 21 4.85 14.21 2.88
CA THR A 21 5.28 14.46 1.50
C THR A 21 5.17 15.93 1.10
N GLY A 22 5.05 16.85 2.08
CA GLY A 22 4.87 18.28 1.85
C GLY A 22 6.10 19.04 1.35
N THR A 23 7.30 18.45 1.44
CA THR A 23 8.55 19.07 0.94
C THR A 23 9.33 18.10 0.06
N HIS A 24 10.23 18.62 -0.79
CA HIS A 24 11.12 17.76 -1.59
C HIS A 24 11.93 16.78 -0.73
N LYS A 25 12.41 17.23 0.43
CA LYS A 25 13.17 16.40 1.35
C LYS A 25 12.29 15.31 1.99
N SER A 26 11.13 15.68 2.52
CA SER A 26 10.24 14.73 3.20
C SER A 26 9.65 13.70 2.22
N LEU A 27 9.37 14.11 0.97
CA LEU A 27 8.97 13.19 -0.11
C LEU A 27 10.06 12.16 -0.42
N LEU A 28 11.33 12.59 -0.51
CA LEU A 28 12.46 11.68 -0.74
C LEU A 28 12.60 10.69 0.42
N GLU A 29 12.52 11.17 1.67
CA GLU A 29 12.58 10.32 2.87
C GLU A 29 11.43 9.30 2.89
N ALA A 30 10.22 9.70 2.52
CA ALA A 30 9.08 8.80 2.41
C ALA A 30 9.30 7.72 1.34
N GLY A 31 9.84 8.11 0.18
CA GLY A 31 10.19 7.16 -0.88
C GLY A 31 11.23 6.13 -0.45
N MET A 32 12.30 6.58 0.22
CA MET A 32 13.32 5.69 0.78
C MET A 32 12.75 4.75 1.84
N PHE A 33 11.85 5.24 2.69
CA PHE A 33 11.19 4.41 3.70
C PHE A 33 10.40 3.25 3.06
N ILE A 34 9.59 3.54 2.03
CA ILE A 34 8.81 2.52 1.32
C ILE A 34 9.73 1.52 0.62
N GLU A 35 10.76 1.99 -0.10
CA GLU A 35 11.73 1.14 -0.79
C GLU A 35 12.43 0.16 0.16
N THR A 36 12.82 0.63 1.34
CA THR A 36 13.48 -0.21 2.36
C THR A 36 12.53 -1.26 2.94
N ILE A 37 11.24 -0.93 3.11
CA ILE A 37 10.24 -1.90 3.59
C ILE A 37 9.98 -2.97 2.53
N GLU A 38 9.74 -2.58 1.28
CA GLU A 38 9.42 -3.53 0.20
C GLU A 38 10.58 -4.48 -0.10
N SER A 39 11.82 -3.96 -0.16
CA SER A 39 13.01 -4.75 -0.47
C SER A 39 13.33 -5.81 0.58
N ARG A 40 13.02 -5.56 1.86
CA ARG A 40 13.31 -6.49 2.96
C ARG A 40 12.20 -7.49 3.23
N GLN A 41 10.94 -7.11 3.04
CA GLN A 41 9.80 -7.96 3.38
C GLN A 41 9.22 -8.72 2.19
N GLY A 42 9.56 -8.32 0.96
CA GLY A 42 9.04 -8.96 -0.26
C GLY A 42 7.55 -8.72 -0.50
N LEU A 43 6.95 -7.79 0.24
CA LEU A 43 5.56 -7.36 0.12
C LEU A 43 5.51 -5.91 -0.37
N LYS A 44 4.49 -5.55 -1.14
CA LYS A 44 4.29 -4.18 -1.59
C LYS A 44 3.37 -3.39 -0.66
N VAL A 45 3.75 -2.15 -0.37
CA VAL A 45 2.91 -1.25 0.43
C VAL A 45 1.88 -0.62 -0.50
N ALA A 46 0.61 -0.64 -0.09
CA ALA A 46 -0.50 -0.06 -0.85
C ALA A 46 -0.71 -0.62 -2.28
N CYS A 47 -0.39 -1.91 -2.51
CA CYS A 47 -0.80 -2.60 -3.74
C CYS A 47 -2.33 -2.79 -3.79
N ILE A 48 -3.01 -2.00 -4.62
CA ILE A 48 -4.49 -1.93 -4.62
C ILE A 48 -5.11 -3.23 -5.11
N GLU A 49 -4.52 -3.90 -6.10
CA GLU A 49 -5.00 -5.17 -6.63
C GLU A 49 -4.92 -6.28 -5.58
N GLU A 50 -3.83 -6.33 -4.80
CA GLU A 50 -3.70 -7.28 -3.69
C GLU A 50 -4.75 -6.99 -2.61
N ILE A 51 -4.88 -5.73 -2.18
CA ILE A 51 -5.86 -5.32 -1.18
C ILE A 51 -7.28 -5.70 -1.64
N ALA A 52 -7.62 -5.41 -2.90
CA ALA A 52 -8.94 -5.72 -3.46
C ALA A 52 -9.17 -7.23 -3.55
N TYR A 53 -8.15 -8.01 -3.89
CA TYR A 53 -8.25 -9.46 -3.95
C TYR A 53 -8.41 -10.08 -2.55
N ARG A 54 -7.59 -9.68 -1.57
CA ARG A 54 -7.66 -10.15 -0.18
C ARG A 54 -8.99 -9.77 0.49
N ASN A 55 -9.50 -8.58 0.22
CA ASN A 55 -10.83 -8.13 0.68
C ASN A 55 -12.01 -8.67 -0.16
N ARG A 56 -11.75 -9.52 -1.17
CA ARG A 56 -12.77 -10.13 -2.03
C ARG A 56 -13.60 -9.14 -2.85
N PHE A 57 -13.10 -7.92 -3.06
CA PHE A 57 -13.70 -6.96 -3.99
C PHE A 57 -13.54 -7.41 -5.44
N ILE A 58 -12.50 -8.19 -5.74
CA ILE A 58 -12.30 -8.84 -7.03
C ILE A 58 -12.05 -10.33 -6.86
N THR A 59 -12.46 -11.10 -7.86
CA THR A 59 -12.22 -12.55 -7.96
C THR A 59 -10.82 -12.85 -8.48
N LYS A 60 -10.33 -14.07 -8.26
CA LYS A 60 -9.09 -14.59 -8.86
C LYS A 60 -9.06 -14.40 -10.38
N LYS A 61 -10.19 -14.60 -11.06
CA LYS A 61 -10.32 -14.40 -12.51
C LYS A 61 -10.15 -12.94 -12.92
N GLN A 62 -10.66 -11.99 -12.14
CA GLN A 62 -10.46 -10.56 -12.39
C GLN A 62 -9.01 -10.15 -12.11
N LEU A 63 -8.39 -10.66 -11.03
CA LEU A 63 -6.97 -10.41 -10.75
C LEU A 63 -6.07 -10.94 -11.88
N MET A 64 -6.31 -12.14 -12.39
CA MET A 64 -5.58 -12.68 -13.55
C MET A 64 -5.68 -11.78 -14.79
N LYS A 65 -6.85 -11.18 -15.04
CA LYS A 65 -7.01 -10.23 -16.16
C LYS A 65 -6.16 -8.97 -15.97
N LEU A 66 -6.00 -8.49 -14.73
CA LEU A 66 -5.14 -7.35 -14.42
C LEU A 66 -3.67 -7.72 -14.59
N ILE A 67 -3.25 -8.87 -14.05
CA ILE A 67 -1.89 -9.41 -14.21
C ILE A 67 -1.52 -9.53 -15.69
N ASN A 68 -2.40 -10.07 -16.52
CA ASN A 68 -2.14 -10.25 -17.95
C ASN A 68 -2.01 -8.93 -18.73
N LYS A 69 -2.56 -7.83 -18.20
CA LYS A 69 -2.42 -6.49 -18.77
C LYS A 69 -1.25 -5.71 -18.16
N SER A 70 -0.69 -6.19 -17.06
CA SER A 70 0.40 -5.51 -16.37
C SER A 70 1.66 -5.55 -17.22
N PRO A 71 2.42 -4.44 -17.28
CA PRO A 71 3.74 -4.45 -17.90
C PRO A 71 4.65 -5.50 -17.25
N ASN A 72 5.63 -5.99 -18.04
CA ASN A 72 6.63 -6.95 -17.57
C ASN A 72 7.70 -6.24 -16.72
N ASN A 73 7.32 -5.80 -15.53
CA ASN A 73 8.17 -5.16 -14.55
C ASN A 73 8.00 -5.82 -13.17
N GLU A 74 8.72 -5.32 -12.17
CA GLU A 74 8.68 -5.85 -10.80
C GLU A 74 7.27 -5.85 -10.20
N TYR A 75 6.43 -4.86 -10.52
CA TYR A 75 5.05 -4.81 -10.06
C TYR A 75 4.22 -5.95 -10.66
N GLY A 76 4.31 -6.16 -11.97
CA GLY A 76 3.63 -7.27 -12.65
C GLY A 76 4.13 -8.64 -12.19
N MET A 77 5.43 -8.78 -11.91
CA MET A 77 6.00 -9.98 -11.32
C MET A 77 5.46 -10.23 -9.91
N TYR A 78 5.37 -9.18 -9.09
CA TYR A 78 4.77 -9.25 -7.76
C TYR A 78 3.30 -9.71 -7.81
N LEU A 79 2.48 -9.12 -8.69
CA LEU A 79 1.07 -9.54 -8.80
C LEU A 79 0.91 -11.02 -9.17
N LYS A 80 1.85 -11.58 -9.95
CA LYS A 80 1.85 -13.01 -10.31
C LYS A 80 2.10 -13.92 -9.11
N THR A 81 2.80 -13.48 -8.07
CA THR A 81 3.07 -14.29 -6.87
C THR A 81 1.86 -14.42 -5.95
N LEU A 82 0.80 -13.62 -6.17
CA LEU A 82 -0.42 -13.61 -5.35
C LEU A 82 -1.41 -14.75 -5.67
N ILE A 83 -1.16 -15.55 -6.71
CA ILE A 83 -2.09 -16.48 -7.35
C ILE A 83 -1.64 -17.92 -7.25
#